data_AF-A0A4R1K0C1-F1
#
_entry.id   AF-A0A4R1K0C1-F1
#
_cell.length_a   1.000
_cell.length_b   1.000
_cell.length_c   1.000
_cell.angle_alpha   90.00
_cell.angle_beta   90.00
_cell.angle_gamma   90.00
#
_symmetry.space_group_name_H-M   'P 1'
#
loop_
_entity.id
_entity.type
_entity.pdbx_description
1 polymer ?
#
loop_
_entity_poly.entity_id
_entity_poly.type
_entity_poly.pdbx_seq_one_letter_code
_entity_poly.pdbx_strand_id
1 'polypeptide(L)'
;MYSHTLTLSTARAPIPNEVCIDFVTSLINTGAAMVEYFGFEIDHCEDYLEEDMAQVNEQNCYFEFYFDTEFPIDYDMLSEKQVDHILFEAIEKSDGIKLQSDGKDILIYL
;
A
#
# COMPACT_ATOMS: atom_id res chain seq x y z
N MET A 1 12.52 15.00 -5.24
CA MET A 1 12.05 13.65 -4.93
C MET A 1 10.89 13.83 -3.97
N TYR A 2 9.71 13.43 -4.40
CA TYR A 2 8.47 13.54 -3.64
C TYR A 2 8.13 12.17 -3.11
N SER A 3 7.92 12.06 -1.80
CA SER A 3 7.64 10.79 -1.13
C SER A 3 6.14 10.59 -1.00
N HIS A 4 5.71 9.37 -1.30
CA HIS A 4 4.33 8.99 -1.42
C HIS A 4 4.06 7.74 -0.60
N THR A 5 2.85 7.68 -0.05
CA THR A 5 2.32 6.50 0.63
C THR A 5 1.03 6.09 -0.06
N LEU A 6 0.95 4.81 -0.43
CA LEU A 6 -0.27 4.17 -0.90
C LEU A 6 -0.59 3.02 0.03
N THR A 7 -1.78 3.04 0.63
CA THR A 7 -2.28 1.97 1.49
C THR A 7 -3.40 1.26 0.76
N LEU A 8 -3.23 -0.05 0.58
CA LEU A 8 -4.26 -0.94 0.09
C LEU A 8 -4.77 -1.82 1.23
N SER A 9 -6.07 -2.10 1.28
CA SER A 9 -6.65 -3.10 2.18
C SER A 9 -7.14 -4.32 1.41
N THR A 10 -7.11 -5.48 2.06
CA THR A 10 -7.86 -6.66 1.61
C THR A 10 -8.44 -7.40 2.82
N ALA A 11 -9.43 -8.24 2.57
CA ALA A 11 -9.92 -9.15 3.60
C ALA A 11 -8.77 -10.02 4.12
N ARG A 12 -8.72 -10.25 5.43
CA ARG A 12 -7.60 -10.93 6.07
C ARG A 12 -7.24 -12.24 5.37
N ALA A 13 -6.03 -12.29 4.84
CA ALA A 13 -5.48 -13.45 4.16
C ALA A 13 -4.29 -14.00 4.94
N PRO A 14 -4.03 -15.32 4.88
CA PRO A 14 -2.79 -15.87 5.41
C PRO A 14 -1.60 -15.29 4.64
N ILE A 15 -0.87 -14.37 5.26
CA ILE A 15 0.35 -13.80 4.69
C ILE A 15 1.46 -14.87 4.79
N PRO A 16 2.11 -15.21 3.67
CA PRO A 16 3.23 -16.16 3.71
C PRO A 16 4.40 -15.58 4.52
N ASN A 17 5.16 -16.46 5.18
CA ASN A 17 6.34 -16.05 5.96
C ASN A 17 7.40 -15.34 5.11
N GLU A 18 7.46 -15.66 3.81
CA GLU A 18 8.26 -14.95 2.82
C GLU A 18 7.31 -14.25 1.85
N VAL A 19 7.23 -12.93 1.97
CA VAL A 19 6.49 -12.07 1.04
C VAL A 19 7.41 -11.75 -0.13
N CYS A 20 6.89 -11.87 -1.35
CA CYS A 20 7.56 -11.44 -2.57
C CYS A 20 6.68 -10.47 -3.36
N ILE A 21 7.29 -9.70 -4.26
CA ILE A 21 6.57 -8.71 -5.05
C ILE A 21 5.52 -9.34 -5.98
N ASP A 22 5.73 -10.58 -6.43
CA ASP A 22 4.76 -11.32 -7.25
C ASP A 22 3.45 -11.59 -6.50
N PHE A 23 3.53 -11.87 -5.19
CA PHE A 23 2.36 -12.02 -4.34
C PHE A 23 1.57 -10.71 -4.25
N VAL A 24 2.27 -9.62 -3.96
CA VAL A 24 1.67 -8.28 -3.80
C VAL A 24 1.02 -7.80 -5.11
N THR A 25 1.72 -7.93 -6.24
CA THR A 25 1.19 -7.58 -7.56
C THR A 25 0.01 -8.47 -7.99
N SER A 26 -0.04 -9.74 -7.56
CA SER A 26 -1.19 -10.61 -7.83
C SER A 26 -2.46 -10.17 -7.08
N LEU A 27 -2.34 -9.63 -5.87
CA LEU A 27 -3.47 -9.14 -5.08
C LEU A 27 -4.09 -7.89 -5.72
N ILE A 28 -3.25 -7.00 -6.24
CA ILE A 28 -3.68 -5.81 -6.99
C ILE A 28 -4.39 -6.23 -8.28
N ASN A 29 -3.75 -7.09 -9.08
CA ASN A 29 -4.29 -7.52 -10.37
C ASN A 29 -5.60 -8.32 -10.29
N THR A 30 -5.87 -8.98 -9.16
CA THR A 30 -7.12 -9.71 -8.94
C THR A 30 -8.28 -8.83 -8.50
N GLY A 31 -8.04 -7.52 -8.26
CA GLY A 31 -9.02 -6.61 -7.70
C GLY A 31 -9.44 -7.00 -6.28
N ALA A 32 -8.61 -7.79 -5.60
CA ALA A 32 -8.86 -8.25 -4.24
C ALA A 32 -8.45 -7.19 -3.20
N ALA A 33 -7.72 -6.16 -3.63
CA ALA A 33 -7.29 -5.05 -2.80
C ALA A 33 -8.06 -3.77 -3.15
N MET A 34 -8.39 -2.96 -2.14
CA MET A 34 -9.03 -1.64 -2.29
C MET A 34 -8.06 -0.54 -1.85
N VAL A 35 -8.10 0.62 -2.50
CA VAL A 35 -7.30 1.78 -2.11
C VAL A 35 -7.94 2.42 -0.88
N GLU A 36 -7.23 2.39 0.26
CA GLU A 36 -7.64 3.06 1.49
C GLU A 36 -7.10 4.48 1.57
N TYR A 37 -5.85 4.66 1.12
CA TYR A 37 -5.16 5.94 1.18
C TYR A 37 -4.18 6.07 0.02
N PHE A 38 -4.15 7.24 -0.61
CA PHE A 38 -3.05 7.61 -1.49
C PHE A 38 -2.71 9.08 -1.28
N GLY A 39 -1.47 9.35 -0.88
CA GLY A 39 -1.05 10.71 -0.57
C GLY A 39 0.43 10.84 -0.29
N PHE A 40 0.79 11.94 0.36
CA PHE A 40 2.15 12.13 0.88
C PHE A 40 2.35 11.28 2.13
N GLU A 41 3.58 10.92 2.43
CA GLU A 41 3.90 10.30 3.72
C GLU A 41 3.48 11.24 4.87
N ILE A 42 2.58 10.77 5.73
CA ILE A 42 2.11 11.50 6.90
C ILE A 42 2.92 11.02 8.10
N ASP A 43 3.67 11.92 8.73
CA ASP A 43 4.23 11.65 10.05
C ASP A 43 3.09 11.43 11.07
N HIS A 44 3.09 10.29 11.76
CA HIS A 44 2.20 9.95 12.91
C HIS A 44 0.72 9.65 12.59
N CYS A 45 0.44 8.65 11.74
CA CYS A 45 -0.94 8.20 11.47
C CYS A 45 -1.67 7.52 12.65
N GLU A 46 -0.96 7.07 13.69
CA GLU A 46 -1.53 6.28 14.80
C GLU A 46 -2.42 7.09 15.78
N ASP A 47 -2.37 8.43 15.73
CA ASP A 47 -3.05 9.30 16.70
C ASP A 47 -4.57 9.46 16.47
N TYR A 48 -5.14 8.86 15.41
CA TYR A 48 -6.52 9.09 14.97
C TYR A 48 -7.44 7.85 14.96
N LEU A 49 -7.10 6.78 15.68
CA LEU A 49 -7.92 5.56 15.71
C LEU A 49 -9.13 5.69 16.66
N GLU A 50 -10.34 5.83 16.09
CA GLU A 50 -11.60 5.66 16.83
C GLU A 50 -11.87 4.17 17.14
N GLU A 51 -12.56 3.86 18.25
CA GLU A 51 -12.79 2.48 18.73
C GLU A 51 -13.48 1.56 17.69
N ASP A 52 -14.33 2.13 16.82
CA ASP A 52 -15.01 1.39 15.74
C ASP A 52 -14.06 0.97 14.60
N MET A 53 -12.90 1.65 14.44
CA MET A 53 -11.88 1.28 13.46
C MET A 53 -11.09 0.04 13.88
N ALA A 54 -11.01 -0.26 15.19
CA ALA A 54 -10.24 -1.41 15.68
C ALA A 54 -10.77 -2.74 15.15
N GLN A 55 -12.10 -2.87 15.03
CA GLN A 55 -12.75 -4.11 14.60
C GLN A 55 -12.60 -4.36 13.09
N VAL A 56 -12.62 -3.29 12.29
CA VAL A 56 -12.30 -3.34 10.85
C VAL A 56 -10.83 -3.68 10.65
N ASN A 57 -9.95 -3.12 11.48
CA ASN A 57 -8.51 -3.34 11.41
C ASN A 57 -8.14 -4.82 11.70
N GLU A 58 -8.84 -5.52 12.60
CA GLU A 58 -8.59 -6.95 12.84
C GLU A 58 -9.02 -7.90 11.71
N GLN A 59 -9.96 -7.46 10.87
CA GLN A 59 -10.56 -8.25 9.79
C GLN A 59 -9.90 -8.01 8.43
N ASN A 60 -9.04 -7.00 8.34
CA ASN A 60 -8.34 -6.63 7.13
C ASN A 60 -6.82 -6.80 7.30
N CYS A 61 -6.15 -6.96 6.16
CA CYS A 61 -4.70 -6.85 6.02
C CYS A 61 -4.40 -5.61 5.18
N TYR A 62 -3.39 -4.85 5.59
CA TYR A 62 -2.97 -3.63 4.90
C TYR A 62 -1.62 -3.83 4.20
N PHE A 63 -1.51 -3.26 3.00
CA PHE A 63 -0.30 -3.22 2.19
C PHE A 63 0.05 -1.76 2.00
N GLU A 64 1.13 -1.33 2.63
CA GLU A 64 1.57 0.05 2.59
C GLU A 64 2.80 0.16 1.71
N PHE A 65 2.68 0.92 0.63
CA PHE A 65 3.75 1.18 -0.31
C PHE A 65 4.32 2.55 -0.06
N TYR A 66 5.63 2.60 0.11
CA TYR A 66 6.42 3.81 0.24
C TYR A 66 7.28 3.93 -1.01
N PHE A 67 7.09 5.00 -1.77
CA PHE A 67 7.81 5.20 -3.02
C PHE A 67 8.00 6.67 -3.32
N ASP A 68 9.04 6.95 -4.12
CA ASP A 68 9.41 8.30 -4.50
C ASP A 68 9.16 8.56 -5.99
N THR A 69 8.79 9.79 -6.31
CA THR A 69 8.69 10.25 -7.71
C THR A 69 9.50 11.53 -7.96
N GLU A 70 9.78 11.81 -9.23
CA GLU A 70 10.44 13.04 -9.65
C GLU A 70 9.51 14.26 -9.56
N PHE A 71 8.21 14.06 -9.76
CA PHE A 71 7.19 15.11 -9.89
C PHE A 71 6.06 14.88 -8.90
N PRO A 72 5.45 15.95 -8.34
CA PRO A 72 4.34 15.78 -7.41
C PRO A 72 3.13 15.14 -8.09
N ILE A 73 2.34 14.41 -7.30
CA ILE A 73 1.11 13.76 -7.74
C ILE A 73 -0.09 14.58 -7.24
N ASP A 74 -1.05 14.81 -8.13
CA ASP A 74 -2.35 15.40 -7.80
C ASP A 74 -3.36 14.28 -7.52
N TYR A 75 -3.49 13.90 -6.24
CA TYR A 75 -4.27 12.72 -5.84
C TYR A 75 -5.78 12.87 -6.07
N ASP A 76 -6.31 14.10 -5.98
CA ASP A 76 -7.75 14.38 -6.07
C ASP A 76 -8.32 14.09 -7.46
N MET A 77 -7.45 13.97 -8.47
CA MET A 77 -7.81 13.83 -9.88
C MET A 77 -7.58 12.41 -10.41
N LEU A 78 -7.21 11.46 -9.55
CA LEU A 78 -6.86 10.10 -9.95
C LEU A 78 -8.03 9.12 -9.78
N SER A 79 -8.25 8.30 -10.80
CA SER A 79 -9.04 7.07 -10.69
C SER A 79 -8.20 5.93 -10.13
N GLU A 80 -8.84 4.91 -9.53
CA GLU A 80 -8.16 3.70 -9.04
C GLU A 80 -7.20 3.09 -10.08
N LYS A 81 -7.63 3.00 -11.35
CA LYS A 81 -6.77 2.49 -12.43
C LYS A 81 -5.50 3.31 -12.66
N GLN A 82 -5.55 4.62 -12.43
CA GLN A 82 -4.38 5.48 -12.54
C GLN A 82 -3.46 5.30 -11.32
N VAL A 83 -4.03 5.09 -10.14
CA VAL A 83 -3.27 4.74 -8.92
C VAL A 83 -2.55 3.41 -9.11
N ASP A 84 -3.25 2.37 -9.60
CA ASP A 84 -2.66 1.07 -9.93
C ASP A 84 -1.49 1.23 -10.92
N HIS A 85 -1.69 2.02 -11.97
CA HIS A 85 -0.65 2.26 -12.97
C HIS A 85 0.60 2.93 -12.38
N ILE A 86 0.41 3.95 -11.54
CA ILE A 86 1.52 4.62 -10.84
C ILE A 86 2.27 3.62 -9.94
N LEU A 87 1.54 2.79 -9.20
CA LEU A 87 2.13 1.78 -8.34
C LEU A 87 2.94 0.76 -9.15
N PHE A 88 2.40 0.25 -10.27
CA PHE A 88 3.13 -0.68 -11.13
C PHE A 88 4.39 -0.04 -11.71
N GLU A 89 4.34 1.22 -12.15
CA GLU A 89 5.54 1.92 -12.61
C GLU A 89 6.59 2.07 -11.50
N ALA A 90 6.17 2.36 -10.26
CA ALA A 90 7.08 2.46 -9.12
C ALA A 90 7.75 1.11 -8.82
N ILE A 91 6.99 0.01 -8.90
CA ILE A 91 7.52 -1.35 -8.74
C ILE A 91 8.54 -1.68 -9.83
N GLU A 92 8.22 -1.37 -11.10
CA GLU A 92 9.11 -1.65 -12.24
C GLU A 92 10.42 -0.85 -12.21
N LYS A 93 10.38 0.38 -11.67
CA LYS A 93 11.55 1.27 -11.55
C LYS A 93 12.39 1.02 -10.30
N SER A 94 11.92 0.18 -9.37
CA SER A 94 12.63 -0.09 -8.11
C SER A 94 13.84 -1.00 -8.33
N ASP A 95 15.03 -0.52 -7.95
CA ASP A 95 16.28 -1.29 -7.99
C ASP A 95 16.50 -2.14 -6.71
N GLY A 96 15.55 -2.17 -5.77
CA GLY A 96 15.75 -2.84 -4.49
C GLY A 96 14.53 -2.83 -3.58
N ILE A 97 13.47 -3.53 -3.99
CA ILE A 97 12.23 -3.67 -3.22
C ILE A 97 12.52 -4.32 -1.86
N LYS A 98 12.13 -3.65 -0.78
CA LYS A 98 12.18 -4.21 0.58
C LYS A 98 10.77 -4.48 1.08
N LEU A 99 10.55 -5.71 1.50
CA LEU A 99 9.29 -6.19 2.04
C LEU A 99 9.50 -6.47 3.53
N GLN A 100 8.64 -5.92 4.37
CA GLN A 100 8.58 -6.25 5.79
C GLN A 100 7.14 -6.66 6.11
N SER A 101 6.97 -7.71 6.90
CA SER A 101 5.65 -8.10 7.41
C SER A 101 5.72 -8.35 8.89
N ASP A 102 4.68 -7.95 9.60
CA ASP A 102 4.46 -8.23 11.02
C ASP A 102 3.51 -9.43 11.25
N GLY A 103 3.16 -10.15 10.18
CA GLY A 103 2.23 -11.28 10.20
C GLY A 103 0.75 -10.90 9.97
N LYS A 104 0.44 -9.61 9.85
CA LYS A 104 -0.90 -9.11 9.51
C LYS A 104 -0.84 -8.10 8.36
N ASP A 105 0.13 -7.20 8.40
CA ASP A 105 0.29 -6.11 7.45
C ASP A 105 1.64 -6.26 6.73
N ILE A 106 1.77 -5.61 5.58
CA ILE A 106 2.96 -5.65 4.74
C ILE A 106 3.39 -4.22 4.41
N LEU A 107 4.62 -3.89 4.77
CA LEU A 107 5.29 -2.66 4.38
C LEU A 107 6.16 -2.96 3.16
N ILE A 108 5.98 -2.19 2.09
CA ILE A 108 6.70 -2.29 0.82
C ILE A 108 7.43 -0.98 0.55
N TYR A 109 8.76 -1.01 0.53
CA TYR A 109 9.58 0.12 0.11
C TYR A 109 10.07 -0.12 -1.32
N LEU A 110 9.69 0.78 -2.23
CA LEU A 110 10.03 0.76 -3.65
C LEU A 110 11.15 1.77 -3.96
#